data_AF-A0A3D0UPV6-F1
#
_entry.id   AF-A0A3D0UPV6-F1
#
_cell.length_a   1.000
_cell.length_b   1.000
_cell.length_c   1.000
_cell.angle_alpha   90.00
_cell.angle_beta   90.00
_cell.angle_gamma   90.00
#
_symmetry.space_group_name_H-M   'P 1'
#
loop_
_entity.id
_entity.type
_entity.pdbx_description
1 polymer ?
#
loop_
_entity_poly.entity_id
_entity_poly.type
_entity_poly.pdbx_seq_one_letter_code
_entity_poly.pdbx_strand_id
1 'polypeptide(L)'
;TLAKAYTTAEAQVNTLYTILEELGADWKLRIQQMEIDEESGTTALYQDLYKDGIDALDEETLTTVISRASYLNGESKWVVPLYVSHFADSEKVAAMGTKIISVSVENIEKLVPLIELFTGKVRKKKAPKKKTPKPRPIQPPEPVKQMSGREEQFTYTSELKALHLRRGFINLTPEHWPFFAVNVRTETRPVTIHYGELKDEKSSVWRLVQNDQARIALSPTVHHWLEENFDVHDFIQVTAVKKSQDEIHITLAPIT
;
A
#
# COMPACT_ATOMS: atom_id res chain seq x y z
N THR A 1 7.89 -25.97 -5.45
CA THR A 1 6.50 -25.97 -4.95
C THR A 1 6.52 -25.44 -3.53
N LEU A 2 5.46 -24.76 -3.08
CA LEU A 2 5.37 -24.18 -1.73
C LEU A 2 5.65 -25.22 -0.64
N ALA A 3 5.12 -26.44 -0.79
CA ALA A 3 5.41 -27.56 0.12
C ALA A 3 6.92 -27.80 0.34
N LYS A 4 7.72 -27.90 -0.74
CA LYS A 4 9.18 -28.08 -0.63
C LYS A 4 9.87 -26.90 0.05
N ALA A 5 9.36 -25.69 -0.15
CA ALA A 5 9.88 -24.48 0.44
C ALA A 5 9.67 -24.49 1.96
N TYR A 6 8.48 -24.90 2.42
CA TYR A 6 8.19 -25.07 3.84
C TYR A 6 8.94 -26.23 4.49
N THR A 7 9.12 -27.37 3.81
CA THR A 7 9.96 -28.45 4.34
C THR A 7 11.42 -28.01 4.54
N THR A 8 11.94 -27.19 3.63
CA THR A 8 13.31 -26.63 3.75
C THR A 8 13.39 -25.63 4.90
N ALA A 9 12.37 -24.77 5.03
CA ALA A 9 12.25 -23.81 6.13
C ALA A 9 12.10 -24.50 7.50
N GLU A 10 11.35 -25.59 7.58
CA GLU A 10 11.17 -26.41 8.79
C GLU A 10 12.48 -27.08 9.21
N ALA A 11 13.26 -27.61 8.26
CA ALA A 11 14.58 -28.19 8.53
C ALA A 11 15.63 -27.17 8.99
N GLN A 12 15.41 -25.88 8.72
CA GLN A 12 16.33 -24.79 9.02
C GLN A 12 15.62 -23.67 9.81
N VAL A 13 14.72 -24.02 10.73
CA VAL A 13 13.83 -23.05 11.38
C VAL A 13 14.61 -22.00 12.18
N ASN A 14 15.72 -22.37 12.81
CA ASN A 14 16.57 -21.44 13.55
C ASN A 14 17.22 -20.42 12.59
N THR A 15 17.60 -20.87 11.38
CA THR A 15 18.15 -19.97 10.35
C THR A 15 17.06 -19.04 9.82
N LEU A 16 15.84 -19.55 9.63
CA LEU A 16 14.68 -18.72 9.28
C LEU A 16 14.41 -17.67 10.36
N TYR A 17 14.41 -18.06 11.62
CA TYR A 17 14.19 -17.17 12.76
C TYR A 17 15.21 -16.03 12.77
N THR A 18 16.51 -16.35 12.67
CA THR A 18 17.57 -15.32 12.60
C THR A 18 17.41 -14.39 11.40
N ILE A 19 17.08 -14.92 10.21
CA ILE A 19 16.85 -14.09 9.01
C ILE A 19 15.68 -13.14 9.24
N LEU A 20 14.59 -13.59 9.86
CA LEU A 20 13.44 -12.76 10.16
C LEU A 20 13.79 -11.69 11.21
N GLU A 21 14.44 -12.07 12.30
CA GLU A 21 14.88 -11.14 13.35
C GLU A 21 15.78 -10.02 12.80
N GLU A 22 16.68 -10.34 11.86
CA GLU A 22 17.56 -9.37 11.18
C GLU A 22 16.81 -8.35 10.31
N LEU A 23 15.55 -8.63 9.90
CA LEU A 23 14.72 -7.66 9.17
C LEU A 23 14.38 -6.45 10.06
N GLY A 24 14.11 -6.70 11.35
CA GLY A 24 13.78 -5.70 12.36
C GLY A 24 12.29 -5.39 12.50
N ALA A 25 11.95 -4.55 13.49
CA ALA A 25 10.59 -4.29 13.96
C ALA A 25 9.66 -3.58 12.95
N ASP A 26 10.21 -2.96 11.91
CA ASP A 26 9.40 -2.29 10.87
C ASP A 26 8.77 -3.28 9.88
N TRP A 27 9.09 -4.57 10.00
CA TRP A 27 8.58 -5.64 9.16
C TRP A 27 7.48 -6.44 9.85
N LYS A 28 6.49 -6.84 9.05
CA LYS A 28 5.38 -7.70 9.48
C LYS A 28 5.40 -8.99 8.68
N LEU A 29 5.18 -10.09 9.39
CA LEU A 29 5.03 -11.42 8.82
C LEU A 29 3.54 -11.82 8.85
N ARG A 30 3.04 -12.32 7.73
CA ARG A 30 1.70 -12.89 7.63
C ARG A 30 1.78 -14.24 6.93
N ILE A 31 1.25 -15.27 7.58
CA ILE A 31 1.15 -16.62 7.03
C ILE A 31 -0.33 -16.95 6.99
N GLN A 32 -0.89 -17.11 5.79
CA GLN A 32 -2.32 -17.33 5.60
C GLN A 32 -2.59 -18.77 5.24
N GLN A 33 -3.66 -19.36 5.77
CA GLN A 33 -4.22 -20.60 5.24
C GLN A 33 -5.35 -20.26 4.28
N MET A 34 -5.22 -20.72 3.04
CA MET A 34 -6.21 -20.58 2.00
C MET A 34 -6.78 -21.95 1.62
N GLU A 35 -8.10 -22.01 1.48
CA GLU A 35 -8.82 -23.19 0.99
C GLU A 35 -8.91 -23.11 -0.53
N ILE A 36 -8.55 -24.20 -1.22
CA ILE A 36 -8.84 -24.39 -2.63
C ILE A 36 -10.21 -25.04 -2.73
N ASP A 37 -11.14 -24.36 -3.40
CA ASP A 37 -12.41 -24.96 -3.78
C ASP A 37 -12.17 -25.98 -4.91
N GLU A 38 -12.56 -27.24 -4.67
CA GLU A 38 -12.36 -28.36 -5.60
C GLU A 38 -13.18 -28.21 -6.89
N GLU A 39 -14.31 -27.48 -6.86
CA GLU A 39 -15.18 -27.30 -8.02
C GLU A 39 -14.75 -26.12 -8.91
N SER A 40 -14.37 -25.00 -8.31
CA SER A 40 -14.03 -23.76 -9.04
C SER A 40 -12.53 -23.53 -9.21
N GLY A 41 -11.68 -24.24 -8.45
CA GLY A 41 -10.23 -24.01 -8.39
C GLY A 41 -9.86 -22.65 -7.80
N THR A 42 -10.82 -21.91 -7.23
CA THR A 42 -10.56 -20.60 -6.62
C THR A 42 -10.07 -20.76 -5.19
N THR A 43 -9.18 -19.85 -4.78
CA THR A 43 -8.61 -19.86 -3.43
C THR A 43 -9.29 -18.82 -2.56
N ALA A 44 -9.89 -19.24 -1.46
CA ALA A 44 -10.49 -18.36 -0.46
C ALA A 44 -9.63 -18.30 0.81
N LEU A 45 -9.58 -17.15 1.46
CA LEU A 45 -8.95 -17.03 2.77
C LEU A 45 -9.76 -17.81 3.80
N TYR A 46 -9.14 -18.80 4.44
CA TYR A 46 -9.75 -19.57 5.52
C TYR A 46 -9.41 -18.98 6.89
N GLN A 47 -8.10 -18.84 7.20
CA GLN A 47 -7.63 -18.19 8.42
C GLN A 47 -6.21 -17.65 8.27
N ASP A 48 -5.78 -16.77 9.19
CA ASP A 48 -4.37 -16.41 9.32
C ASP A 48 -3.71 -17.33 10.37
N LEU A 49 -2.65 -18.05 9.99
CA LEU A 49 -1.84 -18.86 10.91
C LEU A 49 -0.93 -17.98 11.77
N TYR A 50 -0.48 -16.86 11.22
CA TYR A 50 0.25 -15.81 11.92
C TYR A 50 0.02 -14.47 11.22
N LYS A 51 -0.08 -13.39 12.00
CA LYS A 51 -0.23 -12.02 11.49
C LYS A 51 0.21 -11.02 12.55
N ASP A 52 1.50 -10.69 12.58
CA ASP A 52 2.01 -9.64 13.45
C ASP A 52 3.35 -9.07 12.96
N GLY A 53 3.90 -8.11 13.71
CA GLY A 53 5.28 -7.63 13.59
C GLY A 53 6.29 -8.74 13.87
N ILE A 54 7.41 -8.73 13.16
CA ILE A 54 8.48 -9.73 13.35
C ILE A 54 9.13 -9.59 14.74
N ASP A 55 9.08 -8.41 15.34
CA ASP A 55 9.51 -8.15 16.71
C ASP A 55 8.69 -8.89 17.77
N ALA A 56 7.44 -9.23 17.47
CA ALA A 56 6.56 -10.02 18.34
C ALA A 56 6.65 -11.53 18.06
N LEU A 57 7.50 -11.96 17.13
CA LEU A 57 7.67 -13.36 16.77
C LEU A 57 8.75 -14.00 17.65
N ASP A 58 8.39 -15.07 18.38
CA ASP A 58 9.34 -15.93 19.07
C ASP A 58 9.63 -17.22 18.27
N GLU A 59 10.74 -17.87 18.62
CA GLU A 59 11.20 -19.08 17.93
C GLU A 59 10.19 -20.25 18.06
N GLU A 60 9.50 -20.34 19.19
CA GLU A 60 8.50 -21.37 19.47
C GLU A 60 7.24 -21.19 18.61
N THR A 61 6.69 -19.96 18.52
CA THR A 61 5.55 -19.67 17.63
C THR A 61 5.94 -19.89 16.19
N LEU A 62 7.13 -19.43 15.76
CA LEU A 62 7.58 -19.63 14.39
C LEU A 62 7.68 -21.12 14.04
N THR A 63 8.27 -21.94 14.92
CA THR A 63 8.38 -23.38 14.72
C THR A 63 7.01 -24.03 14.57
N THR A 64 6.08 -23.68 15.46
CA THR A 64 4.70 -24.19 15.44
C THR A 64 3.98 -23.80 14.14
N VAL A 65 4.08 -22.54 13.73
CA VAL A 65 3.41 -22.02 12.53
C VAL A 65 4.00 -22.62 11.25
N ILE A 66 5.33 -22.73 11.16
CA ILE A 66 6.00 -23.30 9.98
C ILE A 66 5.72 -24.79 9.86
N SER A 67 5.73 -25.55 10.95
CA SER A 67 5.39 -26.98 10.92
C SER A 67 3.93 -27.19 10.49
N ARG A 68 2.99 -26.39 11.03
CA ARG A 68 1.59 -26.41 10.59
C ARG A 68 1.43 -26.03 9.12
N ALA A 69 2.16 -25.02 8.65
CA ALA A 69 2.14 -24.61 7.25
C ALA A 69 2.74 -25.67 6.31
N SER A 70 3.77 -26.39 6.75
CA SER A 70 4.38 -27.53 6.05
C SER A 70 3.37 -28.66 5.88
N TYR A 71 2.68 -29.03 6.97
CA TYR A 71 1.62 -30.02 6.97
C TYR A 71 0.47 -29.64 6.01
N LEU A 72 -0.07 -28.42 6.14
CA LEU A 72 -1.21 -27.97 5.33
C LEU A 72 -0.88 -27.93 3.84
N ASN A 73 0.32 -27.47 3.44
CA ASN A 73 0.74 -27.50 2.03
C ASN A 73 0.97 -28.92 1.48
N GLY A 74 0.96 -29.96 2.33
CA GLY A 74 0.98 -31.36 1.93
C GLY A 74 -0.40 -31.89 1.50
N GLU A 75 -1.49 -31.21 1.89
CA GLU A 75 -2.85 -31.56 1.51
C GLU A 75 -3.28 -30.80 0.26
N SER A 76 -4.04 -31.46 -0.65
CA SER A 76 -4.51 -30.85 -1.90
C SER A 76 -5.50 -29.69 -1.70
N LYS A 77 -6.16 -29.67 -0.55
CA LYS A 77 -7.19 -28.70 -0.20
C LYS A 77 -6.63 -27.34 0.23
N TRP A 78 -5.38 -27.27 0.67
CA TRP A 78 -4.84 -26.06 1.30
C TRP A 78 -3.66 -25.48 0.55
N VAL A 79 -3.58 -24.16 0.56
CA VAL A 79 -2.38 -23.40 0.17
C VAL A 79 -2.05 -22.45 1.29
N VAL A 80 -0.80 -22.43 1.73
CA VAL A 80 -0.36 -21.53 2.78
C VAL A 80 0.67 -20.55 2.25
N PRO A 81 0.27 -19.37 1.74
CA PRO A 81 1.23 -18.33 1.34
C PRO A 81 1.83 -17.59 2.53
N LEU A 82 3.10 -17.20 2.37
CA LEU A 82 3.87 -16.38 3.29
C LEU A 82 4.07 -14.99 2.70
N TYR A 83 3.74 -13.96 3.48
CA TYR A 83 3.94 -12.57 3.14
C TYR A 83 4.84 -11.90 4.16
N VAL A 84 5.89 -11.24 3.67
CA VAL A 84 6.73 -10.34 4.45
C VAL A 84 6.53 -8.95 3.90
N SER A 85 6.11 -8.03 4.76
CA SER A 85 5.75 -6.68 4.38
C SER A 85 6.47 -5.66 5.24
N HIS A 86 6.96 -4.59 4.63
CA HIS A 86 7.56 -3.45 5.30
C HIS A 86 6.72 -2.22 5.02
N PHE A 87 6.29 -1.53 6.07
CA PHE A 87 5.53 -0.30 5.92
C PHE A 87 6.47 0.89 6.09
N ALA A 88 6.67 1.65 5.01
CA ALA A 88 7.35 2.93 5.09
C ALA A 88 6.30 4.04 5.21
N ASP A 89 6.42 4.85 6.27
CA ASP A 89 5.57 6.02 6.46
C ASP A 89 5.75 6.99 5.28
N SER A 90 4.62 7.45 4.72
CA SER A 90 4.61 8.41 3.62
C SER A 90 5.40 9.70 3.93
N GLU A 91 5.40 10.17 5.18
CA GLU A 91 6.19 11.34 5.58
C GLU A 91 7.70 11.06 5.52
N LYS A 92 8.12 9.86 5.96
CA LYS A 92 9.51 9.41 5.87
C LYS A 92 9.92 9.23 4.41
N VAL A 93 9.06 8.67 3.57
CA VAL A 93 9.32 8.49 2.14
C VAL A 93 9.46 9.83 1.43
N ALA A 94 8.57 10.78 1.71
CA ALA A 94 8.61 12.13 1.14
C ALA A 94 9.87 12.90 1.59
N ALA A 95 10.23 12.82 2.87
CA ALA A 95 11.46 13.43 3.40
C ALA A 95 12.74 12.81 2.81
N MET A 96 12.71 11.52 2.42
CA MET A 96 13.83 10.85 1.77
C MET A 96 13.99 11.24 0.29
N GLY A 97 12.92 11.66 -0.38
CA GLY A 97 12.93 12.00 -1.81
C GLY A 97 13.53 10.86 -2.65
N THR A 98 14.52 11.14 -3.50
CA THR A 98 15.18 10.11 -4.33
C THR A 98 16.02 9.11 -3.52
N LYS A 99 16.34 9.38 -2.25
CA LYS A 99 17.06 8.43 -1.38
C LYS A 99 16.21 7.22 -1.01
N ILE A 100 14.89 7.27 -1.20
CA ILE A 100 14.04 6.10 -1.00
C ILE A 100 14.48 4.96 -1.91
N ILE A 101 14.98 5.24 -3.11
CA ILE A 101 15.45 4.21 -4.05
C ILE A 101 16.59 3.40 -3.43
N SER A 102 17.56 4.05 -2.80
CA SER A 102 18.64 3.34 -2.08
C SER A 102 18.11 2.52 -0.89
N VAL A 103 17.19 3.08 -0.10
CA VAL A 103 16.59 2.38 1.03
C VAL A 103 15.75 1.18 0.58
N SER A 104 15.01 1.31 -0.53
CA SER A 104 14.27 0.21 -1.14
C SER A 104 15.20 -0.89 -1.66
N VAL A 105 16.34 -0.53 -2.27
CA VAL A 105 17.35 -1.51 -2.68
C VAL A 105 17.90 -2.25 -1.46
N GLU A 106 18.26 -1.54 -0.37
CA GLU A 106 18.71 -2.17 0.87
C GLU A 106 17.65 -3.09 1.48
N ASN A 107 16.37 -2.68 1.48
CA ASN A 107 15.27 -3.51 1.96
C ASN A 107 15.06 -4.77 1.10
N ILE A 108 15.21 -4.66 -0.23
CA ILE A 108 15.16 -5.82 -1.12
C ILE A 108 16.35 -6.74 -0.85
N GLU A 109 17.55 -6.19 -0.65
CA GLU A 109 18.75 -6.97 -0.31
C GLU A 109 18.58 -7.75 0.99
N LYS A 110 17.91 -7.17 2.00
CA LYS A 110 17.55 -7.87 3.25
C LYS A 110 16.59 -9.05 3.05
N LEU A 111 15.76 -9.04 2.00
CA LEU A 111 14.84 -10.15 1.69
C LEU A 111 15.51 -11.28 0.90
N VAL A 112 16.70 -11.05 0.32
CA VAL A 112 17.39 -12.05 -0.49
C VAL A 112 17.69 -13.34 0.30
N PRO A 113 18.22 -13.30 1.54
CA PRO A 113 18.46 -14.51 2.34
C PRO A 113 17.20 -15.35 2.54
N LEU A 114 16.05 -14.69 2.76
CA LEU A 114 14.76 -15.36 2.90
C LEU A 114 14.37 -16.09 1.61
N ILE A 115 14.48 -15.41 0.46
CA ILE A 115 14.21 -16.02 -0.84
C ILE A 115 15.17 -17.19 -1.11
N GLU A 116 16.45 -17.04 -0.79
CA GLU A 116 17.47 -18.09 -0.96
C GLU A 116 17.15 -19.33 -0.11
N LEU A 117 16.71 -19.13 1.14
CA LEU A 117 16.28 -20.21 2.03
C LEU A 117 15.09 -20.99 1.46
N PHE A 118 14.01 -20.29 1.08
CA PHE A 118 12.80 -20.92 0.57
C PHE A 118 12.97 -21.51 -0.85
N THR A 119 13.96 -21.05 -1.63
CA THR A 119 14.23 -21.58 -2.97
C THR A 119 15.38 -22.60 -3.00
N GLY A 120 16.08 -22.82 -1.88
CA GLY A 120 17.24 -23.70 -1.78
C GLY A 120 18.44 -23.25 -2.63
N LYS A 121 18.42 -22.02 -3.16
CA LYS A 121 19.48 -21.46 -4.01
C LYS A 121 20.49 -20.72 -3.14
N VAL A 122 21.45 -21.45 -2.58
CA VAL A 122 22.59 -20.83 -1.89
C VAL A 122 23.44 -20.10 -2.94
N ARG A 123 23.46 -18.75 -2.94
CA ARG A 123 24.45 -18.03 -3.75
C ARG A 123 25.83 -18.32 -3.21
N LYS A 124 26.73 -18.82 -4.07
CA LYS A 124 28.17 -18.83 -3.80
C LYS A 124 28.58 -17.39 -3.42
N LYS A 125 29.15 -17.22 -2.22
CA LYS A 125 29.67 -15.95 -1.68
C LYS A 125 30.37 -15.15 -2.80
N LYS A 126 29.80 -14.02 -3.20
CA LYS A 126 30.51 -13.07 -4.05
C LYS A 126 31.57 -12.39 -3.20
N ALA A 127 32.82 -12.44 -3.68
CA ALA A 127 33.95 -11.74 -3.08
C ALA A 127 33.64 -10.24 -2.90
N PRO A 128 34.20 -9.59 -1.86
CA PRO A 128 33.85 -8.22 -1.51
C PRO A 128 34.20 -7.26 -2.64
N LYS A 129 33.21 -6.50 -3.13
CA LYS A 129 33.43 -5.40 -4.07
C LYS A 129 34.22 -4.28 -3.37
N LYS A 130 35.33 -3.86 -3.98
CA LYS A 130 36.12 -2.68 -3.58
C LYS A 130 35.24 -1.44 -3.52
N LYS A 131 35.37 -0.68 -2.42
CA LYS A 131 34.69 0.60 -2.17
C LYS A 131 35.05 1.63 -3.24
N THR A 132 34.04 2.17 -3.92
CA THR A 132 34.13 3.39 -4.72
C THR A 132 34.06 4.62 -3.79
N PRO A 133 34.75 5.73 -4.06
CA PRO A 133 34.88 6.84 -3.11
C PRO A 133 33.56 7.60 -2.92
N LYS A 134 33.28 7.99 -1.66
CA LYS A 134 32.14 8.85 -1.29
C LYS A 134 32.32 10.27 -1.88
N PRO A 135 31.26 10.93 -2.38
CA PRO A 135 31.26 12.37 -2.56
C PRO A 135 31.19 13.09 -1.21
N ARG A 136 31.79 14.30 -1.16
CA ARG A 136 31.89 15.19 0.00
C ARG A 136 30.52 15.62 0.57
N PRO A 137 30.46 16.01 1.86
CA PRO A 137 29.23 16.38 2.54
C PRO A 137 28.67 17.69 1.97
N ILE A 138 27.42 17.64 1.53
CA ILE A 138 26.59 18.82 1.27
C ILE A 138 26.08 19.29 2.64
N GLN A 139 26.26 20.58 2.93
CA GLN A 139 25.76 21.22 4.15
C GLN A 139 24.24 21.00 4.31
N PRO A 140 23.71 20.92 5.54
CA PRO A 140 22.28 20.74 5.75
C PRO A 140 21.53 21.97 5.19
N PRO A 141 20.44 21.80 4.43
CA PRO A 141 19.52 22.89 4.25
C PRO A 141 18.86 23.21 5.60
N GLU A 142 18.80 24.49 5.92
CA GLU A 142 18.07 25.06 7.05
C GLU A 142 16.61 24.58 7.09
N PRO A 143 15.97 24.57 8.28
CA PRO A 143 14.60 24.11 8.42
C PRO A 143 13.66 24.96 7.57
N VAL A 144 13.02 24.33 6.58
CA VAL A 144 11.94 24.96 5.83
C VAL A 144 10.77 25.17 6.80
N LYS A 145 10.42 26.45 6.94
CA LYS A 145 9.34 27.00 7.75
C LYS A 145 8.04 26.20 7.57
N GLN A 146 7.32 26.00 8.69
CA GLN A 146 5.89 25.73 8.69
C GLN A 146 5.20 26.71 7.73
N MET A 147 4.62 26.20 6.65
CA MET A 147 3.70 26.98 5.83
C MET A 147 2.35 27.06 6.55
N SER A 148 2.22 28.13 7.32
CA SER A 148 0.95 28.76 7.65
C SER A 148 0.29 29.32 6.38
N GLY A 149 -0.91 28.86 6.05
CA GLY A 149 -1.74 29.46 4.99
C GLY A 149 -2.95 28.59 4.67
N ARG A 150 -4.16 29.08 4.96
CA ARG A 150 -5.42 28.47 4.50
C ARG A 150 -5.48 28.55 2.98
N GLU A 151 -5.23 27.45 2.29
CA GLU A 151 -5.69 27.33 0.90
C GLU A 151 -7.12 26.77 0.95
N GLU A 152 -8.11 27.66 0.85
CA GLU A 152 -9.55 27.31 0.84
C GLU A 152 -9.98 26.63 -0.46
N GLN A 153 -9.05 26.43 -1.40
CA GLN A 153 -9.30 25.79 -2.69
C GLN A 153 -8.05 25.09 -3.21
N PHE A 154 -8.24 23.98 -3.92
CA PHE A 154 -7.21 23.37 -4.76
C PHE A 154 -7.78 22.95 -6.12
N THR A 155 -6.89 22.77 -7.10
CA THR A 155 -7.23 22.24 -8.42
C THR A 155 -6.30 21.07 -8.73
N TYR A 156 -6.88 19.95 -9.14
CA TYR A 156 -6.18 18.71 -9.41
C TYR A 156 -6.65 18.11 -10.73
N THR A 157 -5.72 17.60 -11.53
CA THR A 157 -6.04 16.90 -12.77
C THR A 157 -5.81 15.40 -12.58
N SER A 158 -6.83 14.59 -12.88
CA SER A 158 -6.77 13.13 -12.74
C SER A 158 -6.97 12.45 -14.09
N GLU A 159 -6.13 11.46 -14.40
CA GLU A 159 -6.34 10.56 -15.54
C GLU A 159 -7.41 9.52 -15.18
N LEU A 160 -8.42 9.36 -16.05
CA LEU A 160 -9.50 8.40 -15.89
C LEU A 160 -9.07 7.02 -16.36
N LYS A 161 -8.88 6.11 -15.40
CA LYS A 161 -8.61 4.70 -15.64
C LYS A 161 -9.92 3.95 -15.81
N ALA A 162 -9.89 2.78 -16.45
CA ALA A 162 -11.07 1.92 -16.62
C ALA A 162 -11.81 1.63 -15.30
N LEU A 163 -11.09 1.55 -14.18
CA LEU A 163 -11.72 1.33 -12.87
C LEU A 163 -12.44 2.58 -12.34
N HIS A 164 -12.00 3.79 -12.68
CA HIS A 164 -12.64 5.05 -12.30
C HIS A 164 -14.03 5.16 -12.93
N LEU A 165 -14.14 4.82 -14.22
CA LEU A 165 -15.40 4.78 -14.96
C LEU A 165 -16.31 3.65 -14.48
N ARG A 166 -15.83 2.41 -14.37
CA ARG A 166 -16.67 1.25 -14.00
C ARG A 166 -17.24 1.29 -12.58
N ARG A 167 -16.60 2.01 -11.66
CA ARG A 167 -16.93 2.01 -10.23
C ARG A 167 -17.31 3.38 -9.68
N GLY A 168 -17.31 4.43 -10.52
CA GLY A 168 -17.74 5.77 -10.13
C GLY A 168 -16.87 6.40 -9.05
N PHE A 169 -15.56 6.49 -9.27
CA PHE A 169 -14.69 7.20 -8.33
C PHE A 169 -13.50 7.87 -9.00
N ILE A 170 -12.99 8.92 -8.35
CA ILE A 170 -11.78 9.63 -8.78
C ILE A 170 -10.76 9.58 -7.64
N ASN A 171 -9.56 9.06 -7.92
CA ASN A 171 -8.47 9.09 -6.95
C ASN A 171 -7.80 10.48 -6.96
N LEU A 172 -7.56 11.01 -5.77
CA LEU A 172 -6.70 12.16 -5.52
C LEU A 172 -5.36 11.69 -4.94
N THR A 173 -4.42 12.61 -4.78
CA THR A 173 -3.16 12.32 -4.07
C THR A 173 -3.33 12.43 -2.55
N PRO A 174 -2.42 11.85 -1.75
CA PRO A 174 -2.45 11.96 -0.29
C PRO A 174 -2.38 13.40 0.23
N GLU A 175 -1.74 14.30 -0.53
CA GLU A 175 -1.62 15.73 -0.21
C GLU A 175 -2.97 16.44 -0.14
N HIS A 176 -4.00 15.91 -0.80
CA HIS A 176 -5.34 16.49 -0.80
C HIS A 176 -6.18 16.04 0.39
N TRP A 177 -5.85 14.94 1.08
CA TRP A 177 -6.65 14.47 2.22
C TRP A 177 -6.78 15.49 3.37
N PRO A 178 -5.71 16.20 3.78
CA PRO A 178 -5.80 17.25 4.80
C PRO A 178 -6.84 18.34 4.51
N PHE A 179 -7.16 18.60 3.24
CA PHE A 179 -8.20 19.55 2.85
C PHE A 179 -9.61 19.11 3.33
N PHE A 180 -9.88 17.81 3.28
CA PHE A 180 -11.18 17.21 3.64
C PHE A 180 -11.25 16.79 5.11
N ALA A 181 -10.11 16.60 5.76
CA ALA A 181 -10.04 16.13 7.14
C ALA A 181 -10.58 17.19 8.13
N VAL A 182 -11.54 16.79 8.97
CA VAL A 182 -11.99 17.61 10.11
C VAL A 182 -11.10 17.35 11.32
N ASN A 183 -10.74 16.09 11.52
CA ASN A 183 -9.88 15.61 12.59
C ASN A 183 -9.08 14.38 12.11
N VAL A 184 -8.14 13.93 12.94
CA VAL A 184 -7.25 12.78 12.65
C VAL A 184 -8.02 11.47 12.42
N ARG A 185 -9.22 11.35 12.99
CA ARG A 185 -10.09 10.15 12.89
C ARG A 185 -11.11 10.24 11.74
N THR A 186 -11.11 11.32 10.96
CA THR A 186 -12.04 11.46 9.85
C THR A 186 -11.63 10.48 8.77
N GLU A 187 -12.55 9.65 8.31
CA GLU A 187 -12.33 8.68 7.22
C GLU A 187 -13.24 8.95 6.03
N THR A 188 -14.36 9.65 6.25
CA THR A 188 -15.32 9.98 5.21
C THR A 188 -15.82 11.41 5.42
N ARG A 189 -15.91 12.17 4.35
CA ARG A 189 -16.45 13.54 4.34
C ARG A 189 -17.51 13.67 3.24
N PRO A 190 -18.76 14.06 3.55
CA PRO A 190 -19.74 14.37 2.51
C PRO A 190 -19.28 15.61 1.72
N VAL A 191 -19.51 15.60 0.41
CA VAL A 191 -19.14 16.71 -0.47
C VAL A 191 -20.25 16.96 -1.49
N THR A 192 -20.36 18.22 -1.89
CA THR A 192 -21.23 18.62 -2.98
C THR A 192 -20.44 18.59 -4.28
N ILE A 193 -20.87 17.81 -5.27
CA ILE A 193 -20.27 17.81 -6.61
C ILE A 193 -21.11 18.66 -7.56
N HIS A 194 -20.46 19.59 -8.25
CA HIS A 194 -21.00 20.34 -9.38
C HIS A 194 -20.40 19.79 -10.67
N TYR A 195 -21.25 19.47 -11.63
CA TYR A 195 -20.87 18.93 -12.94
C TYR A 195 -21.79 19.55 -14.01
N GLY A 196 -21.21 20.27 -14.97
CA GLY A 196 -22.00 21.12 -15.87
C GLY A 196 -22.82 22.16 -15.09
N GLU A 197 -24.14 22.18 -15.28
CA GLU A 197 -25.09 23.06 -14.56
C GLU A 197 -25.78 22.36 -13.38
N LEU A 198 -25.42 21.12 -13.08
CA LEU A 198 -26.08 20.28 -12.08
C LEU A 198 -25.25 20.17 -10.80
N LYS A 199 -25.96 19.98 -9.68
CA LYS A 199 -25.39 19.82 -8.34
C LYS A 199 -25.87 18.51 -7.74
N ASP A 200 -24.95 17.75 -7.14
CA ASP A 200 -25.20 16.53 -6.37
C ASP A 200 -24.64 16.66 -4.95
N GLU A 201 -25.42 16.27 -3.95
CA GLU A 201 -25.04 16.32 -2.53
C GLU A 201 -24.84 14.92 -1.92
N LYS A 202 -24.93 13.86 -2.74
CA LYS A 202 -24.89 12.46 -2.30
C LYS A 202 -23.49 11.84 -2.42
N SER A 203 -22.54 12.60 -2.92
CA SER A 203 -21.17 12.17 -3.10
C SER A 203 -20.34 12.39 -1.83
N SER A 204 -19.22 11.67 -1.72
CA SER A 204 -18.38 11.75 -0.53
C SER A 204 -16.91 11.52 -0.86
N VAL A 205 -16.01 12.01 -0.03
CA VAL A 205 -14.57 11.77 -0.11
C VAL A 205 -14.17 10.80 0.98
N TRP A 206 -13.51 9.72 0.61
CA TRP A 206 -13.05 8.67 1.51
C TRP A 206 -11.54 8.74 1.65
N ARG A 207 -11.04 8.59 2.88
CA ARG A 207 -9.63 8.34 3.16
C ARG A 207 -9.37 6.86 2.97
N LEU A 208 -8.49 6.52 2.04
CA LEU A 208 -7.98 5.18 1.90
C LEU A 208 -6.87 4.98 2.93
N VAL A 209 -7.21 4.38 4.08
CA VAL A 209 -6.31 4.17 5.24
C VAL A 209 -5.01 3.43 4.87
N GLN A 210 -5.00 2.68 3.77
CA GLN A 210 -3.84 1.93 3.29
C GLN A 210 -2.74 2.80 2.64
N ASN A 211 -3.09 3.96 2.09
CA ASN A 211 -2.16 4.80 1.32
C ASN A 211 -2.39 6.31 1.52
N ASP A 212 -3.23 6.68 2.49
CA ASP A 212 -3.68 8.04 2.79
C ASP A 212 -4.20 8.84 1.59
N GLN A 213 -4.58 8.16 0.51
CA GLN A 213 -5.20 8.81 -0.63
C GLN A 213 -6.63 9.21 -0.31
N ALA A 214 -7.00 10.40 -0.76
CA ALA A 214 -8.38 10.79 -0.83
C ALA A 214 -9.01 10.20 -2.11
N ARG A 215 -10.17 9.57 -1.99
CA ARG A 215 -10.96 9.09 -3.12
C ARG A 215 -12.30 9.79 -3.12
N ILE A 216 -12.64 10.47 -4.20
CA ILE A 216 -13.98 11.01 -4.41
C ILE A 216 -14.86 9.85 -4.88
N ALA A 217 -15.75 9.38 -4.01
CA ALA A 217 -16.81 8.43 -4.33
C ALA A 217 -18.00 9.20 -4.90
N LEU A 218 -18.35 8.91 -6.14
CA LEU A 218 -19.41 9.59 -6.89
C LEU A 218 -20.76 8.95 -6.57
N SER A 219 -21.81 9.76 -6.51
CA SER A 219 -23.19 9.25 -6.49
C SER A 219 -23.53 8.58 -7.84
N PRO A 220 -24.56 7.71 -7.90
CA PRO A 220 -24.98 7.07 -9.15
C PRO A 220 -25.25 8.07 -10.30
N THR A 221 -25.79 9.25 -9.98
CA THR A 221 -26.09 10.29 -10.97
C THR A 221 -24.81 10.89 -11.56
N VAL A 222 -23.83 11.22 -10.71
CA VAL A 222 -22.55 11.79 -11.16
C VAL A 222 -21.71 10.72 -11.87
N HIS A 223 -21.81 9.47 -11.43
CA HIS A 223 -21.16 8.33 -12.07
C HIS A 223 -21.69 8.12 -13.49
N HIS A 224 -23.01 8.09 -13.71
CA HIS A 224 -23.56 7.99 -15.07
C HIS A 224 -23.14 9.17 -15.96
N TRP A 225 -23.13 10.39 -15.43
CA TRP A 225 -22.59 11.53 -16.17
C TRP A 225 -21.11 11.34 -16.55
N LEU A 226 -20.28 10.82 -15.64
CA LEU A 226 -18.88 10.53 -15.92
C LEU A 226 -18.72 9.48 -17.03
N GLU A 227 -19.55 8.43 -17.04
CA GLU A 227 -19.55 7.38 -18.08
C GLU A 227 -20.01 7.89 -19.45
N GLU A 228 -20.93 8.86 -19.50
CA GLU A 228 -21.44 9.42 -20.75
C GLU A 228 -20.50 10.44 -21.41
N ASN A 229 -19.63 11.09 -20.63
CA ASN A 229 -18.84 12.24 -21.08
C ASN A 229 -17.33 11.99 -21.18
N PHE A 230 -16.83 10.83 -20.71
CA PHE A 230 -15.40 10.53 -20.68
C PHE A 230 -15.10 9.08 -21.07
N ASP A 231 -13.98 8.90 -21.77
CA ASP A 231 -13.40 7.60 -22.11
C ASP A 231 -12.17 7.26 -21.24
N VAL A 232 -11.68 6.02 -21.38
CA VAL A 232 -10.45 5.58 -20.71
C VAL A 232 -9.26 6.38 -21.23
N HIS A 233 -8.44 6.91 -20.33
CA HIS A 233 -7.30 7.82 -20.55
C HIS A 233 -7.66 9.30 -20.75
N ASP A 234 -8.93 9.68 -20.66
CA ASP A 234 -9.29 11.09 -20.61
C ASP A 234 -8.89 11.73 -19.28
N PHE A 235 -8.70 13.05 -19.29
CA PHE A 235 -8.33 13.81 -18.12
C PHE A 235 -9.51 14.62 -17.60
N ILE A 236 -9.76 14.51 -16.29
CA ILE A 236 -10.77 15.29 -15.60
C ILE A 236 -10.11 16.28 -14.65
N GLN A 237 -10.58 17.53 -14.69
CA GLN A 237 -10.20 18.56 -13.74
C GLN A 237 -11.15 18.51 -12.54
N VAL A 238 -10.55 18.43 -11.35
CA VAL A 238 -11.20 18.43 -10.06
C VAL A 238 -10.83 19.72 -9.34
N THR A 239 -11.80 20.59 -9.11
CA THR A 239 -11.60 21.83 -8.36
C THR A 239 -12.37 21.76 -7.05
N ALA A 240 -11.68 21.64 -5.93
CA ALA A 240 -12.32 21.58 -4.61
C ALA A 240 -12.22 22.94 -3.90
N VAL A 241 -13.33 23.42 -3.37
CA VAL A 241 -13.47 24.71 -2.68
C VAL A 241 -14.17 24.49 -1.35
N LYS A 242 -13.60 25.00 -0.27
CA LYS A 242 -14.16 24.97 1.07
C LYS A 242 -15.04 26.21 1.27
N LYS A 243 -16.36 26.03 1.20
CA LYS A 243 -17.35 27.11 1.41
C LYS A 243 -17.52 27.44 2.88
N SER A 244 -17.40 26.44 3.75
CA SER A 244 -17.43 26.58 5.21
C SER A 244 -16.62 25.47 5.88
N GLN A 245 -16.57 25.44 7.22
CA GLN A 245 -15.95 24.31 7.92
C GLN A 245 -16.63 22.97 7.57
N ASP A 246 -17.94 23.00 7.29
CA ASP A 246 -18.76 21.81 7.03
C ASP A 246 -19.18 21.59 5.58
N GLU A 247 -18.94 22.57 4.71
CA GLU A 247 -19.37 22.52 3.32
C GLU A 247 -18.17 22.61 2.36
N ILE A 248 -18.01 21.55 1.57
CA ILE A 248 -16.99 21.46 0.52
C ILE A 248 -17.70 21.24 -0.81
N HIS A 249 -17.38 22.09 -1.78
CA HIS A 249 -17.86 22.00 -3.16
C HIS A 249 -16.72 21.49 -4.04
N ILE A 250 -17.01 20.49 -4.86
CA ILE A 250 -16.10 19.95 -5.86
C ILE A 250 -16.71 20.21 -7.23
N THR A 251 -15.97 20.85 -8.11
CA THR A 251 -16.38 21.03 -9.51
C THR A 251 -15.63 20.03 -10.37
N LEU A 252 -16.35 19.29 -11.20
CA LEU A 252 -15.81 18.37 -12.19
C LEU A 252 -15.96 18.98 -13.59
N ALA A 253 -14.84 19.14 -14.30
CA ALA A 253 -14.84 19.68 -15.66
C ALA A 253 -13.93 18.86 -16.58
N PRO A 254 -14.31 18.68 -17.86
CA PRO A 254 -13.43 18.10 -18.85
C PRO A 254 -12.26 19.03 -19.16
N ILE A 255 -11.08 18.46 -19.36
CA ILE A 255 -9.92 19.21 -19.84
C ILE A 255 -9.96 19.15 -21.37
N THR A 256 -10.22 20.31 -21.99
CA THR A 256 -10.31 20.46 -23.45
C THR A 256 -8.94 20.60 -24.07
#